data_AF-A0AAD0PWZ7-F1
#
_entry.id   AF-A0AAD0PWZ7-F1
#
_cell.length_a   1.000
_cell.length_b   1.000
_cell.length_c   1.000
_cell.angle_alpha   90.00
_cell.angle_beta   90.00
_cell.angle_gamma   90.00
#
_symmetry.space_group_name_H-M   'P 1'
#
loop_
_entity.id
_entity.type
_entity.pdbx_description
1 polymer ?
#
loop_
_entity_poly.entity_id
_entity_poly.type
_entity_poly.pdbx_seq_one_letter_code
_entity_poly.pdbx_strand_id
1 'polypeptide(L)' 'MTDSTLYMDNIRTLQHSVKTLSEMPEPDVDQILPLIEAGSEAYRQAKSRIQLVREGLAKARSDLES' A
#
# COMPACT_ATOMS: atom_id res chain seq x y z
N MET A 1 -10.75 -4.01 -13.96
CA MET A 1 -9.69 -4.27 -12.96
C MET A 1 -10.36 -4.85 -11.74
N THR A 2 -9.89 -5.98 -11.19
CA THR A 2 -10.45 -6.46 -9.93
C THR A 2 -9.76 -5.75 -8.78
N ASP A 3 -10.46 -5.65 -7.67
CA ASP A 3 -9.92 -5.14 -6.43
C ASP A 3 -8.58 -5.82 -6.12
N SER A 4 -8.48 -7.15 -6.22
CA SER A 4 -7.22 -7.86 -5.93
C SER A 4 -6.04 -7.44 -6.81
N THR A 5 -6.30 -7.02 -8.05
CA THR A 5 -5.26 -6.52 -8.95
C THR A 5 -4.72 -5.17 -8.46
N LEU A 6 -5.61 -4.24 -8.10
CA LEU A 6 -5.21 -2.91 -7.56
C LEU A 6 -4.35 -3.03 -6.31
N TYR A 7 -4.71 -3.93 -5.39
CA TYR A 7 -3.93 -4.13 -4.16
C TYR A 7 -2.49 -4.58 -4.48
N MET A 8 -2.35 -5.56 -5.37
CA MET A 8 -1.03 -6.07 -5.76
C MET A 8 -0.21 -5.03 -6.51
N ASP A 9 -0.84 -4.19 -7.33
CA ASP A 9 -0.18 -3.11 -8.04
C ASP A 9 0.33 -2.05 -7.06
N ASN A 10 -0.44 -1.69 -6.03
CA ASN A 10 0.01 -0.81 -4.96
C ASN A 10 1.21 -1.40 -4.18
N ILE A 11 1.20 -2.70 -3.87
CA ILE A 11 2.35 -3.34 -3.21
C ILE A 11 3.60 -3.28 -4.09
N ARG A 12 3.47 -3.52 -5.40
CA ARG A 12 4.59 -3.41 -6.35
C ARG A 12 5.14 -2.00 -6.43
N THR A 13 4.26 -0.98 -6.51
CA THR A 13 4.67 0.42 -6.52
C THR A 13 5.44 0.78 -5.26
N LEU A 14 4.97 0.37 -4.08
CA LEU A 14 5.67 0.60 -2.83
C LEU A 14 7.06 -0.07 -2.81
N GLN A 15 7.13 -1.34 -3.21
CA GLN A 15 8.40 -2.08 -3.28
C GLN A 15 9.38 -1.42 -4.25
N HIS A 16 8.89 -0.97 -5.40
CA HIS A 16 9.69 -0.28 -6.40
C HIS A 16 10.23 1.04 -5.85
N SER A 17 9.38 1.90 -5.30
CA SER A 17 9.80 3.18 -4.70
C SER A 17 10.88 2.99 -3.64
N VAL A 18 10.67 2.05 -2.70
CA VAL A 18 11.66 1.79 -1.62
C VAL A 18 12.97 1.27 -2.19
N LYS A 19 12.92 0.34 -3.14
CA LYS A 19 14.12 -0.23 -3.76
C LYS A 19 14.91 0.87 -4.49
N THR A 20 14.25 1.64 -5.34
CA THR A 20 14.89 2.73 -6.10
C THR A 20 15.54 3.75 -5.16
N LEU A 21 14.84 4.18 -4.10
CA LEU A 21 15.40 5.09 -3.10
C LEU A 21 16.60 4.51 -2.36
N SER A 22 16.61 3.19 -2.08
CA SER A 22 17.72 2.53 -1.37
C SER A 22 18.97 2.31 -2.24
N GLU A 23 18.80 2.24 -3.55
CA GLU A 23 19.87 2.01 -4.52
C GLU A 23 20.40 3.32 -5.13
N MET A 24 19.78 4.47 -4.82
CA MET A 24 20.23 5.78 -5.29
C MET A 24 21.59 6.16 -4.66
N PRO A 25 22.65 6.34 -5.46
CA PRO A 25 24.00 6.63 -4.96
C PRO A 25 24.13 8.06 -4.42
N GLU A 26 23.38 9.02 -4.98
CA GLU A 26 23.23 10.37 -4.44
C GLU A 26 21.74 10.74 -4.36
N PRO A 27 21.29 11.36 -3.26
CA PRO A 27 19.92 11.80 -3.12
C PRO A 27 19.63 13.03 -3.98
N ASP A 28 18.96 12.81 -5.11
CA ASP A 28 18.35 13.87 -5.94
C ASP A 28 16.90 14.11 -5.49
N VAL A 29 16.64 15.28 -4.90
CA VAL A 29 15.33 15.66 -4.36
C VAL A 29 14.23 15.61 -5.41
N ASP A 30 14.52 16.01 -6.65
CA ASP A 30 13.54 16.07 -7.74
C ASP A 30 13.11 14.65 -8.18
N GLN A 31 13.98 13.65 -8.01
CA GLN A 31 13.69 12.24 -8.29
C GLN A 31 13.11 11.51 -7.08
N ILE A 32 13.50 11.92 -5.87
CA ILE A 32 13.04 11.30 -4.61
C ILE A 32 11.59 11.64 -4.32
N LEU A 33 11.20 12.91 -4.50
CA LEU A 33 9.88 13.39 -4.09
C LEU A 33 8.74 12.60 -4.77
N PRO A 34 8.75 12.37 -6.10
CA PRO A 34 7.73 11.55 -6.76
C PRO A 34 7.70 10.10 -6.26
N LEU A 35 8.86 9.51 -5.96
CA LEU A 35 8.95 8.13 -5.45
C LEU A 35 8.35 8.00 -4.05
N ILE A 36 8.60 8.99 -3.18
CA ILE A 36 8.03 9.05 -1.83
C ILE A 36 6.52 9.24 -1.91
N GLU A 37 6.03 10.14 -2.76
CA GLU A 37 4.59 10.40 -2.93
C GLU A 37 3.88 9.15 -3.44
N ALA A 38 4.40 8.53 -4.50
CA ALA A 38 3.84 7.31 -5.07
C ALA A 38 3.85 6.14 -4.05
N GLY A 39 4.95 5.95 -3.33
CA GLY A 39 5.06 4.93 -2.30
C GLY A 39 4.09 5.17 -1.13
N SER A 40 3.98 6.42 -0.67
CA SER A 40 3.09 6.80 0.44
C SER A 40 1.62 6.63 0.09
N GLU A 41 1.24 6.98 -1.14
CA GLU A 41 -0.11 6.76 -1.66
C GLU A 41 -0.43 5.27 -1.75
N ALA A 42 0.46 4.49 -2.36
CA ALA A 42 0.29 3.06 -2.51
C ALA A 42 0.18 2.34 -1.16
N TYR A 43 1.00 2.73 -0.17
CA TYR A 43 0.90 2.24 1.21
C TYR A 43 -0.46 2.59 1.84
N ARG A 44 -0.93 3.82 1.68
CA ARG A 44 -2.22 4.26 2.25
C ARG A 44 -3.37 3.43 1.70
N GLN A 45 -3.38 3.17 0.40
CA GLN A 45 -4.42 2.36 -0.24
C GLN A 45 -4.36 0.89 0.20
N ALA A 46 -3.16 0.30 0.26
CA ALA A 46 -2.99 -1.06 0.77
C ALA A 46 -3.46 -1.20 2.22
N LYS A 47 -3.12 -0.22 3.08
CA LYS A 47 -3.54 -0.17 4.49
C LYS A 47 -5.06 -0.06 4.64
N SER A 48 -5.69 0.84 3.88
CA SER A 48 -7.16 1.02 3.89
C SER A 48 -7.87 -0.32 3.63
N ARG A 49 -7.36 -1.07 2.66
CA ARG A 49 -7.94 -2.36 2.31
C ARG A 49 -7.77 -3.44 3.37
N ILE A 50 -6.59 -3.52 3.99
CA ILE A 50 -6.37 -4.42 5.13
C ILE A 50 -7.35 -4.09 6.25
N GLN A 51 -7.62 -2.80 6.47
CA GLN A 51 -8.57 -2.35 7.48
C GLN A 51 -10.01 -2.78 7.17
N LEU A 52 -10.47 -2.63 5.92
CA LEU A 52 -11.79 -3.12 5.50
C LEU A 52 -11.95 -4.63 5.74
N VAL A 53 -10.91 -5.42 5.45
CA VAL A 53 -10.93 -6.87 5.72
C VAL A 53 -11.01 -7.15 7.22
N ARG A 54 -10.27 -6.42 8.05
CA ARG A 54 -10.32 -6.56 9.52
C ARG A 54 -11.70 -6.23 10.08
N GLU A 55 -12.31 -5.15 9.61
CA GLU A 55 -13.65 -4.73 10.02
C GLU A 55 -14.71 -5.76 9.60
N GLY A 56 -14.62 -6.29 8.37
CA GLY A 56 -15.50 -7.35 7.89
C GLY A 56 -15.38 -8.64 8.73
N LEU A 57 -14.16 -9.05 9.07
CA LEU A 57 -13.92 -10.21 9.93
C LEU A 57 -14.45 -10.00 11.35
N ALA A 58 -14.25 -8.81 11.93
CA ALA A 58 -14.75 -8.49 13.26
C ALA A 58 -16.29 -8.53 13.31
N LYS A 59 -16.95 -7.99 12.27
CA LYS A 59 -18.41 -8.05 12.14
C LYS A 59 -18.92 -9.49 12.02
N ALA A 60 -18.34 -10.27 11.10
CA ALA A 60 -18.73 -11.66 10.90
C ALA A 60 -18.58 -12.51 12.18
N ARG A 61 -17.54 -12.22 12.99
CA ARG A 61 -17.36 -12.86 14.29
C ARG A 61 -18.46 -12.44 15.29
N SER A 62 -18.79 -11.15 15.37
CA SER A 62 -19.88 -10.67 16.23
C SER A 62 -21.22 -11.31 15.88
N ASP A 63 -21.51 -11.45 14.58
CA ASP A 63 -22.77 -12.04 14.09
C ASP A 63 -22.87 -13.54 14.42
N LEU A 64 -21.74 -14.24 14.60
CA LEU A 64 -21.69 -15.65 15.03
C LEU A 64 -21.83 -15.85 16.55
N GLU A 65 -21.48 -14.83 17.34
CA GLU A 65 -21.54 -14.85 18.80
C GLU A 65 -22.88 -14.29 19.35
N SER A 66 -23.77 -13.81 18.45
CA SER A 66 -25.11 -13.25 18.75
C SER A 66 -26.22 -14.25 18.49
#